data_AF-A0A016VUS4-F1
#
_entry.id   AF-A0A016VUS4-F1
#
_cell.length_a   1.000
_cell.length_b   1.000
_cell.length_c   1.000
_cell.angle_alpha   90.00
_cell.angle_beta   90.00
_cell.angle_gamma   90.00
#
_symmetry.space_group_name_H-M   'P 1'
#
loop_
_entity.id
_entity.type
_entity.pdbx_description
1 polymer ?
#
loop_
_entity_poly.entity_id
_entity_poly.type
_entity_poly.pdbx_seq_one_letter_code
_entity_poly.pdbx_strand_id
1 'polypeptide(L)'
;MLRFGRTVCAVGARAASSCSVVPSGASEVVQVKGKLGRSSKQQCRECDLAAAFYKEGKRSGLRKLMKIVTKQRDASEATSRCAAFAAALALKLGKVPEAHEMLSQVTMSPAIIRRSLLVNVLVNEGRLDDALDEVEGCLQEDDIIFNSENSCISDEAVRF
;
A
#
# COMPACT_ATOMS: atom_id res chain seq x y z
N MET A 1 -35.35 27.36 -34.88
CA MET A 1 -35.95 27.53 -33.53
C MET A 1 -35.06 26.75 -32.56
N LEU A 2 -34.07 27.38 -31.88
CA LEU A 2 -34.17 28.02 -30.55
C LEU A 2 -34.82 27.07 -29.53
N ARG A 3 -34.17 26.60 -28.45
CA ARG A 3 -33.46 27.37 -27.42
C ARG A 3 -32.52 26.50 -26.55
N PHE A 4 -31.45 27.17 -26.11
CA PHE A 4 -30.59 26.91 -24.95
C PHE A 4 -31.35 26.65 -23.63
N GLY A 5 -30.76 25.82 -22.77
CA GLY A 5 -31.06 25.75 -21.34
C GLY A 5 -29.79 25.58 -20.52
N ARG A 6 -29.08 26.68 -20.25
CA ARG A 6 -28.08 26.81 -19.18
C ARG A 6 -28.82 26.89 -17.84
N THR A 7 -28.34 26.17 -16.83
CA THR A 7 -28.52 26.57 -15.43
C THR A 7 -27.19 26.41 -14.69
N VAL A 8 -26.81 27.48 -14.01
CA VAL A 8 -25.56 27.67 -13.28
C VAL A 8 -25.91 27.88 -11.81
N CYS A 9 -25.03 27.38 -10.94
CA CYS A 9 -24.79 27.69 -9.52
C CYS A 9 -25.86 27.36 -8.46
N ALA A 10 -25.44 26.60 -7.45
CA ALA A 10 -25.40 27.10 -6.08
C ALA A 10 -24.29 26.41 -5.26
N VAL A 11 -23.59 27.26 -4.51
CA VAL A 11 -22.43 27.01 -3.66
C VAL A 11 -22.84 26.38 -2.32
N GLY A 12 -22.00 25.46 -1.82
CA GLY A 12 -21.67 25.36 -0.40
C GLY A 12 -22.55 24.49 0.49
N ALA A 13 -21.99 23.38 0.97
CA ALA A 13 -22.02 23.02 2.39
C ALA A 13 -20.97 21.93 2.66
N ARG A 14 -19.88 22.31 3.31
CA ARG A 14 -18.96 21.37 4.00
C ARG A 14 -19.77 20.64 5.07
N ALA A 15 -20.08 19.37 4.84
CA ALA A 15 -20.51 18.49 5.92
C ALA A 15 -19.26 17.98 6.63
N ALA A 16 -18.93 18.60 7.77
CA ALA A 16 -18.00 18.05 8.73
C ALA A 16 -18.47 16.63 9.08
N SER A 17 -17.64 15.62 8.81
CA SER A 17 -17.88 14.25 9.24
C SER A 17 -17.85 14.23 10.76
N SER A 18 -19.02 14.29 11.39
CA SER A 18 -19.19 14.19 12.83
C SER A 18 -18.90 12.77 13.29
N CYS A 19 -17.90 12.60 14.15
CA CYS A 19 -17.71 11.37 14.90
C CYS A 19 -18.93 11.17 15.80
N SER A 20 -19.85 10.28 15.43
CA SER A 20 -20.95 9.87 16.30
C SER A 20 -20.38 9.06 17.45
N VAL A 21 -20.40 9.63 18.66
CA VAL A 21 -20.14 8.90 19.90
C VAL A 21 -21.35 7.98 20.14
N VAL A 22 -21.14 6.68 19.99
CA VAL A 22 -22.17 5.67 20.28
C VAL A 22 -22.34 5.56 21.80
N PRO A 23 -23.56 5.57 22.37
CA PRO A 23 -23.75 5.44 23.80
C PRO A 23 -23.32 4.06 24.29
N SER A 24 -22.57 4.06 25.40
CA SER A 24 -22.20 2.88 26.16
C SER A 24 -23.45 2.14 26.66
N GLY A 25 -23.78 1.01 26.02
CA GLY A 25 -24.86 0.13 26.45
C GLY A 25 -24.54 -1.32 26.08
N ALA A 26 -24.33 -2.15 27.11
CA ALA A 26 -24.13 -3.59 27.07
C ALA A 26 -22.88 -4.08 26.32
N SER A 27 -21.75 -4.13 27.02
CA SER A 27 -20.67 -5.06 26.68
C SER A 27 -21.16 -6.50 26.89
N GLU A 28 -21.86 -7.04 25.90
CA GLU A 28 -21.89 -8.49 25.74
C GLU A 28 -20.47 -8.92 25.36
N VAL A 29 -19.79 -9.56 26.31
CA VAL A 29 -18.52 -10.23 26.07
C VAL A 29 -18.81 -11.41 25.15
N VAL A 30 -18.79 -11.14 23.84
CA VAL A 30 -18.81 -12.18 22.82
C VAL A 30 -17.56 -13.02 23.06
N GLN A 31 -17.74 -14.20 23.64
CA GLN A 31 -16.67 -15.19 23.73
C GLN A 31 -16.33 -15.65 22.32
N VAL A 32 -15.35 -14.97 21.70
CA VAL A 32 -14.74 -15.43 20.45
C VAL A 32 -13.97 -16.70 20.78
N LYS A 33 -14.60 -17.86 20.61
CA LYS A 33 -13.90 -19.15 20.59
C LYS A 33 -13.08 -19.22 19.30
N GLY A 34 -11.80 -18.87 19.44
CA GLY A 34 -10.79 -18.92 18.38
C GLY A 34 -9.44 -18.48 18.95
N LYS A 35 -8.34 -18.74 18.24
CA LYS A 35 -7.05 -18.13 18.60
C LYS A 35 -7.25 -16.61 18.58
N LEU A 36 -6.91 -15.93 19.69
CA LEU A 36 -6.92 -14.47 19.76
C LEU A 36 -6.20 -13.90 18.53
N GLY A 37 -6.86 -12.97 17.85
CA GLY A 37 -6.27 -12.21 16.75
C GLY A 37 -4.97 -11.55 17.20
N ARG A 38 -4.01 -11.41 16.28
CA ARG A 38 -2.73 -10.78 16.59
C ARG A 38 -2.98 -9.35 17.11
N SER A 39 -2.28 -8.98 18.17
CA SER A 39 -2.33 -7.60 18.66
C SER A 39 -1.61 -6.65 17.70
N SER A 40 -2.09 -5.41 17.61
CA SER A 40 -1.43 -4.33 16.84
C SER A 40 0.04 -4.16 17.25
N LYS A 41 0.37 -4.26 18.54
CA LYS A 41 1.77 -4.21 19.04
C LYS A 41 2.65 -5.30 18.46
N GLN A 42 2.11 -6.50 18.25
CA GLN A 42 2.86 -7.60 17.65
C GLN A 42 3.12 -7.33 16.16
N GLN A 43 2.13 -6.80 15.43
CA GLN A 43 2.27 -6.47 14.02
C GLN A 43 3.35 -5.40 13.79
N CYS A 44 3.41 -4.35 14.63
CA CYS A 44 4.48 -3.35 14.53
C CYS A 44 5.88 -3.94 14.75
N ARG A 45 6.04 -4.81 15.76
CA ARG A 45 7.33 -5.51 16.00
C ARG A 45 7.74 -6.40 14.83
N GLU A 46 6.78 -7.05 14.18
CA GLU A 46 7.03 -7.86 12.98
C GLU A 46 7.53 -6.99 11.82
N CYS A 47 7.00 -5.77 11.65
CA CYS A 47 7.52 -4.79 10.67
C CYS A 47 8.96 -4.34 10.99
N ASP A 48 9.26 -4.04 12.24
CA ASP A 48 10.63 -3.64 12.66
C ASP A 48 11.64 -4.77 12.37
N LEU A 49 11.24 -6.01 12.68
CA LEU A 49 12.05 -7.20 12.35
C LEU A 49 12.20 -7.37 10.83
N ALA A 50 11.15 -7.11 10.05
CA ALA A 50 11.22 -7.19 8.59
C ALA A 50 12.24 -6.20 8.02
N ALA A 51 12.22 -4.94 8.50
CA ALA A 51 13.19 -3.94 8.13
C ALA A 51 14.62 -4.33 8.53
N ALA A 52 14.81 -4.89 9.73
CA ALA A 52 16.10 -5.38 10.19
C ALA A 52 16.65 -6.51 9.30
N PHE A 53 15.82 -7.51 8.96
CA PHE A 53 16.21 -8.61 8.07
C PHE A 53 16.55 -8.13 6.65
N TYR A 54 15.79 -7.17 6.12
CA TYR A 54 16.09 -6.55 4.83
C TYR A 54 17.46 -5.86 4.84
N LYS A 55 17.74 -5.09 5.90
CA LYS A 55 19.03 -4.41 6.10
C LYS A 55 20.18 -5.41 6.21
N GLU A 56 20.00 -6.51 6.93
CA GLU A 56 20.99 -7.58 7.02
C GLU A 56 21.28 -8.26 5.68
N GLY A 57 20.28 -8.40 4.79
CA GLY A 57 20.49 -8.94 3.46
C GLY A 57 20.77 -10.45 3.40
N LYS A 58 20.46 -11.21 4.45
CA LYS A 58 20.81 -12.64 4.54
C LYS A 58 19.66 -13.56 4.10
N ARG A 59 19.99 -14.69 3.46
CA ARG A 59 19.03 -15.77 3.12
C ARG A 59 18.29 -16.34 4.34
N SER A 60 18.94 -16.37 5.51
CA SER A 60 18.30 -16.78 6.76
C SER A 60 17.22 -15.78 7.21
N GLY A 61 17.46 -14.48 7.00
CA GLY A 61 16.49 -13.41 7.22
C GLY A 61 15.27 -13.56 6.31
N LEU A 62 15.48 -13.81 5.02
CA LEU A 62 14.39 -14.05 4.06
C LEU A 62 13.49 -15.21 4.51
N ARG A 63 14.06 -16.37 4.88
CA ARG A 63 13.28 -17.51 5.36
C ARG A 63 12.46 -17.19 6.62
N LYS A 64 13.01 -16.39 7.54
CA LYS A 64 12.27 -15.96 8.74
C LYS A 64 11.14 -15.00 8.37
N LEU A 65 11.40 -14.08 7.46
CA LEU A 65 10.45 -13.07 7.04
C LEU A 65 9.27 -13.68 6.25
N MET A 66 9.52 -14.57 5.30
CA MET A 66 8.46 -15.31 4.59
C MET A 66 7.59 -16.11 5.58
N LYS A 67 8.18 -16.69 6.64
CA LYS A 67 7.41 -17.35 7.72
C LYS A 67 6.53 -16.38 8.51
N ILE A 68 6.96 -15.13 8.69
CA ILE A 68 6.15 -14.10 9.34
C ILE A 68 4.94 -13.77 8.46
N VAL A 69 5.19 -13.47 7.17
CA VAL A 69 4.18 -13.12 6.17
C VAL A 69 3.15 -14.24 6.01
N THR A 70 3.59 -15.47 5.77
CA THR A 70 2.67 -16.64 5.59
C THR A 70 1.86 -17.00 6.84
N LYS A 71 2.32 -16.64 8.04
CA LYS A 71 1.53 -16.80 9.27
C LYS A 71 0.45 -15.74 9.40
N GLN A 72 0.61 -14.59 8.74
CA GLN A 72 -0.36 -13.50 8.77
C GLN A 72 -1.54 -13.88 7.89
N ARG A 73 -2.73 -13.99 8.49
CA ARG A 73 -3.98 -14.33 7.79
C ARG A 73 -4.79 -13.10 7.40
N ASP A 74 -4.60 -12.01 8.12
CA ASP A 74 -5.36 -10.78 7.92
C ASP A 74 -4.59 -9.85 6.98
N ALA A 75 -5.29 -9.35 5.96
CA ALA A 75 -4.78 -8.27 5.12
C ALA A 75 -4.77 -6.97 5.94
N SER A 76 -3.58 -6.45 6.23
CA SER A 76 -3.39 -5.18 6.92
C SER A 76 -2.17 -4.46 6.37
N GLU A 77 -2.06 -3.17 6.66
CA GLU A 77 -0.91 -2.37 6.23
C GLU A 77 0.42 -2.93 6.77
N ALA A 78 0.42 -3.44 8.01
CA ALA A 78 1.61 -4.05 8.60
C ALA A 78 2.01 -5.36 7.89
N THR A 79 1.03 -6.20 7.54
CA THR A 79 1.30 -7.45 6.85
C THR A 79 1.77 -7.20 5.42
N SER A 80 1.15 -6.22 4.74
CA SER A 80 1.59 -5.75 3.42
C SER A 80 3.00 -5.16 3.43
N ARG A 81 3.38 -4.40 4.46
CA ARG A 81 4.76 -3.89 4.61
C ARG A 81 5.77 -5.01 4.83
N CYS A 82 5.44 -6.00 5.67
CA CYS A 82 6.29 -7.17 5.87
C CYS A 82 6.50 -7.95 4.56
N ALA A 83 5.44 -8.13 3.77
CA ALA A 83 5.50 -8.75 2.45
C ALA A 83 6.38 -7.93 1.47
N ALA A 84 6.27 -6.61 1.49
CA ALA A 84 7.10 -5.74 0.64
C ALA A 84 8.60 -5.88 0.99
N PHE A 85 8.96 -5.90 2.28
CA PHE A 85 10.34 -6.19 2.70
C PHE A 85 10.80 -7.59 2.29
N ALA A 86 9.91 -8.58 2.33
CA ALA A 86 10.23 -9.95 1.91
C ALA A 86 10.52 -10.00 0.40
N ALA A 87 9.67 -9.38 -0.42
CA ALA A 87 9.86 -9.27 -1.86
C ALA A 87 11.16 -8.53 -2.21
N ALA A 88 11.40 -7.39 -1.57
CA ALA A 88 12.63 -6.61 -1.76
C ALA A 88 13.89 -7.41 -1.38
N LEU A 89 13.86 -8.15 -0.27
CA LEU A 89 14.98 -8.99 0.16
C LEU A 89 15.19 -10.16 -0.79
N ALA A 90 14.11 -10.77 -1.30
CA ALA A 90 14.19 -11.83 -2.28
C ALA A 90 14.84 -11.34 -3.59
N LEU A 91 14.44 -10.18 -4.11
CA LEU A 91 15.08 -9.52 -5.26
C LEU A 91 16.57 -9.28 -5.03
N LYS A 92 16.93 -8.70 -3.87
CA LYS A 92 18.33 -8.47 -3.48
C LYS A 92 19.18 -9.75 -3.44
N LEU A 93 18.56 -10.90 -3.23
CA LEU A 93 19.19 -12.22 -3.17
C LEU A 93 19.12 -13.00 -4.50
N GLY A 94 18.57 -12.42 -5.56
CA GLY A 94 18.35 -13.08 -6.85
C GLY A 94 17.27 -14.18 -6.79
N LYS A 95 16.35 -14.08 -5.84
CA LYS A 95 15.27 -15.04 -5.58
C LYS A 95 13.96 -14.56 -6.20
N VAL A 96 13.92 -14.51 -7.53
CA VAL A 96 12.81 -13.95 -8.31
C VAL A 96 11.47 -14.67 -8.04
N PRO A 97 11.40 -16.01 -8.00
CA PRO A 97 10.13 -16.70 -7.70
C PRO A 97 9.59 -16.34 -6.31
N GLU A 98 10.45 -16.31 -5.30
CA GLU A 98 10.08 -15.91 -3.95
C GLU A 98 9.70 -14.42 -3.87
N ALA A 99 10.32 -13.56 -4.69
CA ALA A 99 9.94 -12.15 -4.79
C ALA A 99 8.53 -11.99 -5.35
N HIS A 100 8.20 -12.73 -6.42
CA HIS A 100 6.87 -12.71 -7.03
C HIS A 100 5.79 -13.26 -6.07
N GLU A 101 6.10 -14.33 -5.33
CA GLU A 101 5.21 -14.87 -4.30
C GLU A 101 4.92 -13.84 -3.21
N MET A 102 5.95 -13.13 -2.72
CA MET A 102 5.78 -12.13 -1.68
C MET A 102 5.08 -10.88 -2.20
N LEU A 103 5.34 -10.47 -3.45
CA LEU A 103 4.68 -9.33 -4.08
C LEU A 103 3.16 -9.50 -4.15
N SER A 104 2.65 -10.72 -4.35
CA SER A 104 1.20 -10.98 -4.36
C SER A 104 0.54 -10.71 -3.00
N GLN A 105 1.31 -10.67 -1.91
CA GLN A 105 0.85 -10.36 -0.56
C GLN A 105 0.95 -8.86 -0.21
N VAL A 106 1.47 -8.04 -1.14
CA VAL A 106 1.59 -6.59 -0.99
C VAL A 106 0.30 -5.93 -1.47
N THR A 107 -0.72 -5.88 -0.60
CA THR A 107 -2.09 -5.45 -0.94
C THR A 107 -2.48 -4.08 -0.38
N MET A 108 -1.83 -3.62 0.70
CA MET A 108 -2.20 -2.41 1.45
C MET A 108 -1.03 -1.43 1.62
N SER A 109 0.07 -1.62 0.89
CA SER A 109 1.17 -0.66 0.85
C SER A 109 0.85 0.49 -0.10
N PRO A 110 1.48 1.67 0.07
CA PRO A 110 1.47 2.71 -0.96
C PRO A 110 1.75 2.15 -2.36
N ALA A 111 0.97 2.57 -3.35
CA ALA A 111 1.01 2.02 -4.71
C ALA A 111 2.43 2.04 -5.30
N ILE A 112 3.16 3.14 -5.09
CA ILE A 112 4.55 3.31 -5.56
C ILE A 112 5.49 2.20 -5.06
N ILE A 113 5.31 1.68 -3.84
CA ILE A 113 6.14 0.60 -3.30
C ILE A 113 5.87 -0.69 -4.08
N ARG A 114 4.59 -1.02 -4.28
CA ARG A 114 4.18 -2.21 -5.02
C ARG A 114 4.66 -2.16 -6.47
N ARG A 115 4.46 -1.02 -7.15
CA ARG A 115 4.91 -0.80 -8.54
C ARG A 115 6.42 -0.90 -8.68
N SER A 116 7.17 -0.24 -7.79
CA SER A 116 8.64 -0.31 -7.81
C SER A 116 9.14 -1.75 -7.65
N LEU A 117 8.53 -2.54 -6.77
CA LEU A 117 8.86 -3.96 -6.63
C LEU A 117 8.48 -4.77 -7.86
N LEU A 118 7.32 -4.51 -8.46
CA LEU A 118 6.88 -5.18 -9.68
C LEU A 118 7.84 -4.92 -10.85
N VAL A 119 8.21 -3.67 -11.09
CA VAL A 119 9.21 -3.30 -12.12
C VAL A 119 10.51 -4.06 -11.90
N ASN A 120 11.02 -4.12 -10.67
CA ASN A 120 12.23 -4.88 -10.37
C ASN A 120 12.07 -6.38 -10.62
N VAL A 121 10.92 -6.98 -10.30
CA VAL A 121 10.63 -8.39 -10.63
C VAL A 121 10.67 -8.59 -12.15
N LEU A 122 9.94 -7.77 -12.91
CA LEU A 122 9.86 -7.87 -14.37
C LEU A 122 11.23 -7.72 -15.04
N VAL A 123 12.04 -6.75 -14.59
CA VAL A 123 13.43 -6.58 -15.08
C VAL A 123 14.28 -7.81 -14.78
N ASN A 124 14.16 -8.41 -13.59
CA ASN A 124 14.89 -9.63 -13.25
C ASN A 124 14.38 -10.86 -14.03
N GLU A 125 13.14 -10.84 -14.51
CA GLU A 125 12.58 -11.84 -15.43
C GLU A 125 12.96 -11.59 -16.90
N GLY A 126 13.59 -10.47 -17.22
CA GLY A 126 13.92 -10.07 -18.59
C GLY A 126 12.72 -9.51 -19.39
N ARG A 127 11.61 -9.23 -18.71
CA ARG A 127 10.36 -8.71 -19.30
C ARG A 127 10.38 -7.18 -19.33
N LEU A 128 11.28 -6.63 -20.14
CA LEU A 128 11.55 -5.19 -20.17
C LEU A 128 10.36 -4.38 -20.68
N ASP A 129 9.62 -4.89 -21.67
CA ASP A 129 8.44 -4.20 -22.22
C ASP A 129 7.37 -4.05 -21.14
N ASP A 130 7.02 -5.13 -20.43
CA ASP A 130 6.07 -5.08 -19.31
C ASP A 130 6.54 -4.14 -18.18
N ALA A 131 7.86 -4.08 -17.94
CA ALA A 131 8.43 -3.18 -16.94
C ALA A 131 8.32 -1.71 -17.34
N LEU A 132 8.48 -1.42 -18.64
CA LEU A 132 8.29 -0.07 -19.19
C LEU A 132 6.82 0.34 -19.14
N ASP A 133 5.90 -0.56 -19.47
CA ASP A 133 4.46 -0.32 -19.38
C ASP A 133 4.03 0.05 -17.94
N GLU A 134 4.57 -0.65 -16.94
CA GLU A 134 4.28 -0.32 -15.52
C GLU A 134 4.85 1.04 -15.10
N VAL A 135 6.03 1.43 -15.62
CA VAL A 135 6.62 2.76 -15.37
C VAL A 135 5.79 3.85 -16.06
N GLU A 136 5.39 3.63 -17.32
CA GLU A 136 4.55 4.56 -18.07
C GLU A 136 3.20 4.76 -17.36
N GLY A 137 2.55 3.67 -16.94
CA GLY A 137 1.31 3.74 -16.17
C GLY A 137 1.47 4.53 -14.86
N CYS A 138 2.62 4.44 -14.19
CA CYS A 138 2.90 5.25 -13.01
C CYS A 138 3.00 6.75 -13.32
N LEU A 139 3.68 7.11 -14.41
CA LEU A 139 3.81 8.50 -14.84
C LEU A 139 2.48 9.10 -15.28
N GLN A 140 1.67 8.34 -16.01
CA GLN A 140 0.34 8.78 -16.44
C GLN A 140 -0.58 9.07 -15.24
N GLU A 141 -0.51 8.25 -14.18
CA GLU A 141 -1.27 8.51 -12.96
C GLU A 141 -0.79 9.76 -12.21
N ASP A 142 0.53 9.96 -12.12
CA ASP A 142 1.10 11.16 -11.52
C ASP A 142 0.70 12.43 -12.29
N ASP A 143 0.70 12.38 -13.63
CA ASP A 143 0.23 13.46 -14.49
C ASP A 143 -1.25 13.77 -14.26
N ILE A 144 -2.11 12.75 -14.12
CA ILE A 144 -3.53 12.93 -13.81
C ILE A 144 -3.71 13.62 -12.46
N ILE A 145 -2.96 13.20 -11.44
CA ILE A 145 -3.02 13.81 -10.10
C ILE A 145 -2.53 15.26 -10.14
N PHE A 146 -1.40 15.51 -10.82
CA PHE A 146 -0.81 16.85 -10.94
C PHE A 146 -1.74 17.83 -11.65
N ASN A 147 -2.45 17.38 -12.69
CA ASN A 147 -3.40 18.18 -13.46
C ASN A 147 -4.83 18.18 -12.88
N SER A 148 -5.06 17.52 -11.74
CA SER A 148 -6.37 17.51 -11.10
C SER A 148 -6.69 18.82 -10.37
N GLU A 149 -7.97 19.15 -10.23
CA GLU A 149 -8.45 20.30 -9.45
C GLU A 149 -8.03 20.24 -7.97
N ASN A 150 -7.62 19.06 -7.49
CA ASN A 150 -7.12 18.83 -6.13
C ASN A 150 -5.60 18.97 -5.99
N SER A 151 -4.90 19.29 -7.08
CA SER A 151 -3.46 19.57 -7.06
C SER A 151 -3.22 20.89 -6.30
N CYS A 152 -2.93 20.78 -5.00
CA CYS A 152 -2.63 21.91 -4.15
C CYS A 152 -1.18 22.36 -4.34
N ILE A 153 -0.89 22.99 -5.47
CA ILE A 153 0.34 23.74 -5.65
C ILE A 153 0.17 25.06 -4.87
N SER A 154 1.02 25.31 -3.86
CA SER A 154 1.01 26.59 -3.13
C SER A 154 1.33 27.72 -4.10
N ASP A 155 0.66 28.87 -3.98
CA ASP A 155 0.92 30.05 -4.81
C ASP A 155 2.39 30.52 -4.73
N GLU A 156 3.10 30.21 -3.64
CA GLU A 156 4.54 30.43 -3.51
C GLU A 156 5.40 29.64 -4.51
N ALA A 157 4.96 28.48 -4.97
CA ALA A 157 5.71 27.64 -5.91
C ALA A 157 5.61 28.13 -7.37
N VAL A 158 4.62 28.98 -7.67
CA VAL A 158 4.34 29.50 -9.03
C VAL A 158 4.92 30.91 -9.23
N ARG A 159 5.41 31.55 -8.17
CA ARG A 159 6.09 32.87 -8.22
C ARG A 159 7.60 32.69 -8.40
N PHE A 160 8.04 32.42 -9.63
CA PHE A 160 9.41 32.66 -10.07
C PHE A 160 9.43 33.77 -11.14
#